data_AF-A0A8T4BP25-F1
#
_entry.id   AF-A0A8T4BP25-F1
#
_cell.length_a   1.000
_cell.length_b   1.000
_cell.length_c   1.000
_cell.angle_alpha   90.00
_cell.angle_beta   90.00
_cell.angle_gamma   90.00
#
_symmetry.space_group_name_H-M   'P 1'
#
loop_
_entity.id
_entity.type
_entity.pdbx_description
1 polymer ?
#
loop_
_entity_poly.entity_id
_entity_poly.type
_entity_poly.pdbx_seq_one_letter_code
_entity_poly.pdbx_strand_id
1 'polypeptide(L)' 'KFAQEVGLDMDEWSECMLNGLHSQTILASNDDARSLELTGTPAFFVIGPDGKTTKLFGAQPFETFEKVFENELKK' A
#
# COMPACT_ATOMS: atom_id res chain seq x y z
N LYS A 1 -11.13 18.00 -8.19
CA LYS A 1 -12.12 17.84 -7.09
C LYS A 1 -11.44 17.41 -5.80
N PHE A 2 -11.01 16.15 -5.62
CA PHE A 2 -10.37 15.72 -4.35
C PHE A 2 -9.10 16.53 -3.99
N ALA A 3 -8.19 16.73 -4.96
CA ALA A 3 -6.97 17.53 -4.75
C ALA A 3 -7.26 18.97 -4.25
N GLN A 4 -8.34 19.59 -4.73
CA GLN A 4 -8.78 20.91 -4.27
C GLN A 4 -9.38 20.85 -2.87
N GLU A 5 -10.18 19.82 -2.58
CA GLU A 5 -10.83 19.61 -1.28
C GLU A 5 -9.81 19.39 -0.16
N VAL A 6 -8.67 18.76 -0.45
CA VAL A 6 -7.55 18.59 0.50
C VAL A 6 -6.55 19.75 0.47
N GLY A 7 -6.80 20.82 -0.30
CA GLY A 7 -6.00 22.04 -0.31
C GLY A 7 -4.65 21.95 -1.01
N LEU A 8 -4.49 21.06 -2.00
CA LEU A 8 -3.26 20.99 -2.80
C LEU A 8 -3.14 22.18 -3.75
N ASP A 9 -1.90 22.51 -4.10
CA ASP A 9 -1.59 23.40 -5.21
C ASP A 9 -2.06 22.75 -6.53
N MET A 10 -2.93 23.46 -7.24
CA MET A 10 -3.57 22.90 -8.44
C MET A 10 -2.71 23.01 -9.68
N ASP A 11 -1.74 23.92 -9.72
CA ASP A 11 -0.80 24.02 -10.82
C ASP A 11 0.22 22.87 -10.72
N GLU A 12 0.78 22.66 -9.53
CA GLU A 12 1.69 21.53 -9.26
C GLU A 12 1.01 20.18 -9.46
N TRP A 13 -0.22 20.02 -8.95
CA TRP A 13 -0.99 18.80 -9.13
C TRP A 13 -1.27 18.53 -10.62
N SER A 14 -1.67 19.56 -11.38
CA SER A 14 -1.98 19.40 -12.81
C SER A 14 -0.73 19.04 -13.60
N GLU A 15 0.40 19.69 -13.33
CA GLU A 15 1.68 19.37 -13.95
C GLU A 15 2.11 17.92 -13.67
N CYS A 16 2.03 17.49 -12.40
CA CYS A 16 2.35 16.12 -12.01
C CYS A 16 1.51 15.08 -12.77
N MET A 17 0.20 15.34 -12.90
CA MET A 17 -0.72 14.45 -13.60
C MET A 17 -0.51 14.44 -15.12
N LEU A 18 -0.24 15.61 -15.73
CA LEU A 18 -0.01 15.72 -17.18
C LEU A 18 1.33 15.11 -17.61
N ASN A 19 2.39 15.36 -16.84
CA ASN A 19 3.71 14.82 -17.12
C ASN A 19 3.82 13.32 -16.75
N GLY A 20 2.82 12.79 -16.04
CA GLY A 20 2.80 11.40 -15.61
C GLY A 20 4.05 11.03 -14.79
N LEU A 21 4.52 11.96 -13.94
CA LEU A 21 5.82 11.91 -13.27
C LEU A 21 6.09 10.57 -12.57
N HIS A 22 5.05 9.94 -12.02
CA HIS A 22 5.15 8.68 -11.26
C HIS A 22 4.70 7.44 -12.04
N SER A 23 4.40 7.55 -13.34
CA SER A 23 3.83 6.45 -14.13
C SER A 23 4.75 5.22 -14.14
N GLN A 24 6.06 5.43 -14.29
CA GLN A 24 7.05 4.33 -14.27
C GLN A 24 7.13 3.66 -12.90
N THR A 25 7.07 4.43 -11.82
CA THR A 25 7.03 3.89 -10.46
C THR A 25 5.77 3.05 -10.24
N ILE A 26 4.60 3.51 -10.69
CA ILE A 26 3.34 2.75 -10.59
C ILE A 26 3.43 1.43 -11.36
N LEU A 27 4.00 1.44 -12.56
CA LEU A 27 4.21 0.22 -13.36
C LEU A 27 5.15 -0.76 -12.66
N ALA A 28 6.29 -0.28 -12.15
CA ALA A 28 7.25 -1.09 -11.41
C ALA A 28 6.62 -1.71 -10.15
N SER A 29 5.83 -0.94 -9.37
CA SER A 29 5.13 -1.48 -8.20
C SER A 29 4.09 -2.56 -8.56
N ASN A 30 3.44 -2.45 -9.74
CA ASN A 30 2.56 -3.51 -10.23
C ASN A 30 3.33 -4.77 -10.63
N ASP A 31 4.54 -4.64 -11.18
CA ASP A 31 5.44 -5.76 -11.46
C ASP A 31 5.93 -6.44 -10.19
N ASP A 32 6.24 -5.67 -9.14
CA ASP A 32 6.59 -6.20 -7.83
C ASP A 32 5.43 -7.02 -7.24
N ALA A 33 4.20 -6.49 -7.31
CA ALA A 33 3.00 -7.19 -6.85
C ALA A 33 2.79 -8.53 -7.60
N ARG A 34 3.00 -8.54 -8.93
CA ARG A 34 2.96 -9.77 -9.73
C ARG A 34 4.04 -10.77 -9.32
N SER A 35 5.26 -10.28 -9.10
CA SER A 35 6.42 -11.09 -8.70
C SER A 35 6.26 -11.69 -7.30
N LEU A 36 5.50 -11.03 -6.43
CA LEU A 36 5.08 -11.51 -5.11
C LEU A 36 3.84 -12.42 -5.16
N GLU A 37 3.36 -12.78 -6.35
CA GLU A 37 2.19 -13.63 -6.60
C GLU A 37 0.89 -13.08 -5.99
N LEU A 38 0.76 -11.75 -5.89
CA LEU A 38 -0.47 -11.12 -5.45
C LEU A 38 -1.53 -11.19 -6.54
N THR A 39 -2.59 -11.96 -6.31
CA THR A 39 -3.67 -12.20 -7.28
C THR A 39 -4.90 -11.31 -7.09
N GLY A 40 -4.95 -10.55 -5.99
CA GLY A 40 -6.08 -9.70 -5.66
C GLY A 40 -5.76 -8.70 -4.55
N THR A 41 -6.62 -7.70 -4.40
CA THR A 41 -6.49 -6.64 -3.39
C THR A 41 -7.72 -6.61 -2.46
N PRO A 42 -7.57 -6.17 -1.19
CA PRO A 42 -6.32 -5.75 -0.58
C PRO A 42 -5.41 -6.94 -0.19
N ALA A 43 -4.11 -6.69 -0.11
CA ALA A 43 -3.11 -7.61 0.44
C ALA A 43 -2.19 -6.80 1.36
N PHE A 44 -1.85 -7.35 2.51
CA PHE A 44 -1.09 -6.67 3.56
C PHE A 44 0.13 -7.51 3.93
N PHE A 45 1.22 -6.81 4.23
CA PHE A 45 2.44 -7.37 4.78
C PHE A 45 2.71 -6.68 6.11
N VAL A 46 2.72 -7.44 7.19
CA VAL A 46 3.03 -6.95 8.54
C VAL A 46 4.47 -7.34 8.85
N ILE A 47 5.34 -6.34 8.99
CA ILE A 47 6.76 -6.54 9.30
C ILE A 47 6.95 -6.33 10.81
N GLY A 48 7.32 -7.39 11.51
CA GLY A 48 7.57 -7.37 12.96
C GLY A 48 8.90 -6.72 13.33
N PRO A 49 9.15 -6.44 14.62
CA PRO A 49 10.40 -5.85 15.10
C PRO A 49 11.64 -6.71 14.81
N ASP A 50 11.47 -8.02 14.68
CA ASP A 50 12.51 -8.99 14.31
C ASP A 50 12.76 -9.07 12.80
N GLY A 51 12.06 -8.26 12.00
CA GLY A 51 12.14 -8.23 10.54
C GLY A 51 11.36 -9.36 9.85
N LYS A 52 10.68 -10.25 10.58
CA LYS A 52 9.83 -11.28 9.96
C LYS A 52 8.56 -10.65 9.41
N THR A 53 8.07 -11.22 8.32
CA THR A 53 6.88 -10.72 7.61
C THR A 53 5.74 -11.71 7.69
N THR A 54 4.59 -11.26 8.18
CA THR A 54 3.31 -11.98 8.16
C THR A 54 2.41 -11.40 7.07
N LYS A 55 1.89 -12.25 6.17
CA LYS A 55 1.02 -11.83 5.06
C LYS A 55 -0.45 -12.00 5.41
N LEU A 56 -1.29 -11.04 5.01
CA LEU A 56 -2.76 -11.13 5.10
C LEU A 56 -3.36 -10.84 3.72
N PHE A 57 -4.22 -11.73 3.24
CA PHE A 57 -4.81 -11.65 1.91
C PHE A 57 -6.30 -11.36 1.98
N GLY A 58 -6.77 -10.50 1.08
CA GLY A 58 -8.16 -10.08 0.97
C GLY A 58 -8.59 -9.12 2.07
N ALA A 59 -9.85 -8.70 1.99
CA ALA A 59 -10.48 -7.93 3.05
C ALA A 59 -10.60 -8.81 4.31
N GLN A 60 -9.93 -8.40 5.38
CA GLN A 60 -9.95 -9.08 6.67
C GLN A 60 -10.68 -8.21 7.70
N PRO A 61 -11.37 -8.82 8.69
CA PRO A 61 -11.98 -8.08 9.77
C PRO A 61 -10.92 -7.54 10.73
N PHE A 62 -11.30 -6.55 11.55
CA PHE A 62 -10.40 -5.87 12.48
C PHE A 62 -9.68 -6.83 13.42
N GLU A 63 -10.39 -7.83 13.94
CA GLU A 63 -9.88 -8.79 14.93
C GLU A 63 -8.73 -9.64 14.37
N THR A 64 -8.72 -9.89 13.04
CA THR A 64 -7.61 -10.58 12.38
C THR A 64 -6.33 -9.74 12.45
N PHE A 65 -6.44 -8.43 12.21
CA PHE A 65 -5.29 -7.52 12.28
C PHE A 65 -4.80 -7.37 13.72
N GLU A 66 -5.69 -7.15 14.67
CA GLU A 66 -5.36 -7.02 16.09
C GLU A 66 -4.56 -8.24 16.58
N LYS A 67 -5.06 -9.45 16.32
CA LYS A 67 -4.37 -10.69 16.70
C LYS A 67 -2.99 -10.81 16.07
N VAL A 68 -2.84 -10.42 14.80
CA VAL A 68 -1.52 -10.45 14.13
C VAL A 68 -0.58 -9.46 14.79
N PHE A 69 -1.00 -8.23 15.03
CA PHE A 69 -0.16 -7.21 15.66
C PHE A 69 0.26 -7.61 17.08
N GLU A 70 -0.66 -8.12 17.90
CA GLU A 70 -0.32 -8.62 19.23
C GLU A 70 0.70 -9.76 19.20
N ASN A 71 0.64 -10.63 18.19
CA ASN A 71 1.59 -11.72 18.04
C ASN A 71 2.95 -11.22 17.52
N GLU A 72 2.99 -10.28 16.57
CA GLU A 72 4.24 -9.70 16.06
C GLU A 72 4.96 -8.87 17.13
N LEU A 73 4.22 -8.14 17.98
CA LEU A 73 4.80 -7.32 19.05
C LEU A 73 5.38 -8.12 20.22
N LYS A 74 5.04 -9.42 20.34
CA LYS A 74 5.56 -10.32 21.38
C LYS A 74 6.85 -11.05 20.95
N LYS A 75 7.24 -10.96 19.68
CA LYS A 75 8.46 -11.58 19.14
C LYS A 75 9.66 -10.67 19.34
#